data_AF-A0A6P0DVK1-F1
#
_entry.id   AF-A0A6P0DVK1-F1
#
_cell.length_a   1.000
_cell.length_b   1.000
_cell.length_c   1.000
_cell.angle_alpha   90.00
_cell.angle_beta   90.00
_cell.angle_gamma   90.00
#
_symmetry.space_group_name_H-M   'P 1'
#
loop_
_entity.id
_entity.type
_entity.pdbx_description
1 polymer ?
#
loop_
_entity_poly.entity_id
_entity_poly.type
_entity_poly.pdbx_seq_one_letter_code
_entity_poly.pdbx_strand_id
1 'polypeptide(L)'
;LSLPNMSELGLMHIARSASGRFPAGMPVPEKVYGIYGAATEISRGKDTPSGHWEIAGTPVSFDWGYFPTEGDAFPPEFIETLCREADVPGILGNCHASGTEIIARLGEDHIRTGKPICYTSSDSVFQV
;
A
#
# COMPACT_ATOMS: atom_id res chain seq x y z
N LEU A 1 3.21 4.03 -24.81
CA LEU A 1 1.93 4.39 -24.17
C LEU A 1 1.34 5.57 -24.97
N SER A 2 0.05 5.53 -25.32
CA SER A 2 -0.59 6.62 -26.10
C SER A 2 -1.72 7.23 -25.27
N LEU A 3 -1.56 8.49 -24.86
CA LEU A 3 -2.51 9.22 -24.00
C LEU A 3 -2.82 10.61 -24.59
N PRO A 4 -3.43 10.69 -25.79
CA PRO A 4 -3.65 11.96 -26.48
C PRO A 4 -4.49 12.93 -25.65
N ASN A 5 -5.58 12.44 -25.05
CA ASN A 5 -6.47 13.27 -24.22
C ASN A 5 -5.75 13.84 -22.99
N MET A 6 -4.97 13.03 -22.26
CA MET A 6 -4.22 13.53 -21.10
C MET A 6 -3.10 14.49 -21.51
N SER A 7 -2.50 14.26 -22.68
CA SER A 7 -1.48 15.15 -23.23
C SER A 7 -2.08 16.53 -23.50
N GLU A 8 -3.24 16.59 -24.17
CA GLU A 8 -4.02 17.81 -24.40
C GLU A 8 -4.51 18.49 -23.10
N LEU A 9 -4.63 17.75 -21.99
CA LEU A 9 -4.90 18.32 -20.66
C LEU A 9 -3.64 18.80 -19.93
N GLY A 10 -2.43 18.54 -20.45
CA GLY A 10 -1.17 19.07 -19.94
C GLY A 10 -0.19 18.03 -19.37
N LEU A 11 -0.50 16.72 -19.45
CA LEU A 11 0.35 15.65 -18.86
C LEU A 11 1.82 15.74 -19.28
N MET A 12 2.09 16.04 -20.55
CA MET A 12 3.46 16.16 -21.08
C MET A 12 4.22 17.31 -20.44
N HIS A 13 3.54 18.42 -20.14
CA HIS A 13 4.12 19.58 -19.47
C HIS A 13 4.32 19.32 -17.96
N ILE A 14 3.39 18.61 -17.31
CA ILE A 14 3.56 18.13 -15.92
C ILE A 14 4.84 17.28 -15.81
N ALA A 15 4.98 16.29 -16.70
CA ALA A 15 6.14 15.40 -16.70
C ALA A 15 7.46 16.15 -16.94
N ARG A 16 7.47 17.14 -17.85
CA ARG A 16 8.63 18.01 -18.05
C ARG A 16 8.94 18.86 -16.83
N SER A 17 7.93 19.42 -16.16
CA SER A 17 8.13 20.20 -14.94
C SER A 17 8.70 19.36 -13.81
N ALA A 18 8.22 18.11 -13.66
CA ALA A 18 8.65 17.21 -12.59
C ALA A 18 10.01 16.54 -12.85
N SER A 19 10.35 16.25 -14.11
CA SER A 19 11.54 15.44 -14.46
C SER A 19 12.58 16.16 -15.34
N GLY A 20 12.32 17.40 -15.75
CA GLY A 20 13.18 18.20 -16.62
C GLY A 20 13.09 17.87 -18.12
N ARG A 21 12.37 16.81 -18.51
CA ARG A 21 12.28 16.35 -19.90
C ARG A 21 10.87 15.93 -20.30
N PHE A 22 10.57 16.04 -21.59
CA PHE A 22 9.36 15.42 -22.13
C PHE A 22 9.51 13.89 -22.18
N PRO A 23 8.47 13.12 -21.81
CA PRO A 23 8.47 11.68 -21.96
C PRO A 23 8.73 11.25 -23.41
N ALA A 24 9.65 10.29 -23.60
CA ALA A 24 9.91 9.73 -24.91
C ALA A 24 8.70 8.96 -25.44
N GLY A 25 8.43 9.05 -26.74
CA GLY A 25 7.36 8.29 -27.39
C GLY A 25 5.94 8.79 -27.14
N MET A 26 5.76 9.95 -26.51
CA MET A 26 4.49 10.68 -26.51
C MET A 26 4.70 12.05 -27.18
N PRO A 27 3.91 12.39 -28.22
CA PRO A 27 4.01 13.70 -28.85
C PRO A 27 3.58 14.79 -27.88
N VAL A 28 4.24 15.94 -27.94
CA VAL A 28 3.78 17.15 -27.23
C VAL A 28 2.53 17.65 -27.98
N PRO A 29 1.41 17.94 -27.28
CA PRO A 29 0.20 18.41 -27.93
C PRO A 29 0.44 19.80 -28.55
N GLU A 30 -0.21 20.10 -29.67
CA GLU A 30 -0.15 21.45 -30.27
C GLU A 30 -0.84 22.49 -29.38
N LYS A 31 -1.86 22.07 -28.62
CA LYS A 31 -2.64 22.92 -27.73
C LYS A 31 -2.92 22.21 -26.41
N VAL A 32 -2.84 22.96 -25.31
CA VAL A 32 -3.21 22.51 -23.97
C VAL A 32 -4.51 23.20 -23.55
N TYR A 33 -5.48 22.42 -23.11
CA TYR A 33 -6.80 22.90 -22.70
C TYR A 33 -6.99 22.94 -21.18
N GLY A 34 -6.12 22.26 -20.42
CA GLY A 34 -6.19 22.18 -18.96
C GLY A 34 -5.27 23.17 -18.23
N ILE A 35 -5.58 23.43 -16.96
CA ILE A 35 -4.60 23.96 -16.00
C ILE A 35 -3.85 22.74 -15.43
N TYR A 36 -2.53 22.84 -15.36
CA TYR A 36 -1.68 21.73 -14.97
C TYR A 36 -0.62 22.15 -13.96
N GLY A 37 -0.19 21.19 -13.14
CA GLY A 37 0.85 21.37 -12.14
C GLY A 37 1.39 20.03 -11.66
N ALA A 38 2.54 20.07 -10.98
CA ALA A 38 3.11 18.93 -10.27
C ALA A 38 3.18 19.29 -8.79
N ALA A 39 2.88 18.32 -7.93
CA ALA A 39 3.04 18.44 -6.49
C ALA A 39 4.21 17.56 -6.03
N THR A 40 4.88 17.98 -4.96
CA THR A 40 5.90 17.19 -4.27
C THR A 40 5.34 16.83 -2.91
N GLU A 41 5.25 15.54 -2.63
CA GLU A 41 4.80 15.01 -1.34
C GLU A 41 5.71 15.50 -0.21
N ILE A 42 5.13 15.93 0.90
CA ILE A 42 5.85 16.36 2.11
C ILE A 42 5.69 15.37 3.27
N SER A 43 4.74 14.45 3.17
CA SER A 43 4.57 13.32 4.08
C SER A 43 5.82 12.43 4.07
N ARG A 44 6.05 11.74 5.18
CA ARG A 44 7.22 10.84 5.30
C ARG A 44 7.04 9.54 4.52
N GLY A 45 5.81 9.04 4.46
CA GLY A 45 5.43 7.82 3.74
C GLY A 45 5.11 8.09 2.27
N LYS A 46 5.15 7.02 1.47
CA LYS A 46 4.72 6.99 0.05
C LYS A 46 3.54 6.02 -0.17
N ASP A 47 2.92 5.60 0.92
CA ASP A 47 1.79 4.67 0.93
C ASP A 47 0.48 5.37 0.58
N THR A 48 -0.50 4.55 0.20
CA THR A 48 -1.81 5.02 -0.24
C THR A 48 -2.48 5.93 0.79
N PRO A 49 -2.57 5.57 2.09
CA PRO A 49 -3.13 6.46 3.11
C PRO A 49 -2.41 7.81 3.20
N SER A 50 -1.08 7.82 3.28
CA SER A 50 -0.28 9.06 3.39
C SER A 50 -0.60 10.06 2.27
N GLY A 51 -0.56 9.60 1.02
CA GLY A 51 -0.82 10.47 -0.12
C GLY A 51 -2.26 11.00 -0.15
N HIS A 52 -3.25 10.16 0.20
CA HIS A 52 -4.66 10.60 0.25
C HIS A 52 -4.91 11.62 1.37
N TRP A 53 -4.28 11.42 2.53
CA TRP A 53 -4.36 12.34 3.65
C TRP A 53 -3.71 13.68 3.30
N GLU A 54 -2.55 13.68 2.64
CA GLU A 54 -1.91 14.92 2.21
C GLU A 54 -2.72 15.68 1.15
N ILE A 55 -3.31 14.98 0.18
CA ILE A 55 -4.24 15.59 -0.80
C ILE A 55 -5.43 16.26 -0.10
N ALA A 56 -5.89 15.70 1.02
CA ALA A 56 -6.96 16.25 1.84
C ALA A 56 -6.50 17.36 2.82
N GLY A 57 -5.22 17.72 2.83
CA GLY A 57 -4.67 18.79 3.67
C GLY A 57 -4.15 18.32 5.04
N THR A 58 -3.93 17.02 5.23
CA THR A 58 -3.38 16.44 6.47
C THR A 58 -2.08 15.66 6.19
N PRO A 59 -0.92 16.34 6.09
CA PRO A 59 0.36 15.66 5.85
C PRO A 59 0.70 14.66 6.96
N VAL A 60 1.15 13.47 6.57
CA VAL A 60 1.53 12.40 7.50
C VAL A 60 3.00 12.55 7.86
N SER A 61 3.25 13.04 9.07
CA SER A 61 4.60 13.34 9.59
C SER A 61 5.20 12.22 10.46
N PHE A 62 4.57 11.04 10.46
CA PHE A 62 4.99 9.85 11.17
C PHE A 62 5.11 8.66 10.21
N ASP A 63 5.82 7.62 10.62
CA ASP A 63 5.94 6.39 9.85
C ASP A 63 4.85 5.39 10.27
N TRP A 64 4.20 4.76 9.30
CA TRP A 64 3.31 3.63 9.59
C TRP A 64 4.10 2.42 10.07
N GLY A 65 3.46 1.57 10.87
CA GLY A 65 4.02 0.28 11.25
C GLY A 65 3.92 -0.70 10.09
N TYR A 66 5.03 -1.04 9.46
CA TYR A 66 5.09 -2.11 8.46
C TYR A 66 5.63 -3.39 9.08
N PHE A 67 5.15 -4.52 8.58
CA PHE A 67 5.60 -5.84 9.00
C PHE A 67 6.69 -6.36 8.06
N PRO A 68 7.76 -7.00 8.59
CA PRO A 68 8.85 -7.53 7.78
C PRO A 68 8.35 -8.56 6.77
N THR A 69 8.94 -8.57 5.57
CA THR A 69 8.61 -9.53 4.51
C THR A 69 9.22 -10.90 4.73
N GLU A 70 10.27 -10.99 5.57
CA GLU A 70 10.97 -12.22 5.91
C GLU A 70 10.86 -12.47 7.42
N GLY A 71 10.72 -13.76 7.79
CA GLY A 71 10.51 -14.16 9.18
C GLY A 71 9.08 -13.92 9.64
N ASP A 72 8.92 -13.85 10.95
CA ASP A 72 7.63 -13.59 11.60
C ASP A 72 7.20 -12.13 11.35
N ALA A 73 6.03 -11.97 10.72
CA ALA A 73 5.48 -10.65 10.40
C ALA A 73 5.13 -9.85 11.66
N PHE A 74 4.60 -10.52 12.68
CA PHE A 74 4.10 -9.90 13.89
C PHE A 74 5.02 -10.20 15.08
N PRO A 75 5.32 -9.19 15.91
CA PRO A 75 6.12 -9.39 17.12
C PRO A 75 5.49 -10.41 18.07
N PRO A 76 6.28 -11.28 18.73
CA PRO A 76 5.77 -12.29 19.66
C PRO A 76 4.88 -11.71 20.77
N GLU A 77 5.25 -10.55 21.33
CA GLU A 77 4.49 -9.88 22.39
C GLU A 77 3.09 -9.42 21.93
N PHE A 78 2.96 -9.05 20.66
CA PHE A 78 1.68 -8.70 20.06
C PHE A 78 0.81 -9.95 19.90
N ILE A 79 1.38 -11.05 19.42
CA ILE A 79 0.68 -12.33 19.26
C ILE A 79 0.24 -12.92 20.60
N GLU A 80 1.11 -12.90 21.61
CA GLU A 80 0.79 -13.35 22.96
C GLU A 80 -0.37 -12.54 23.56
N THR A 81 -0.33 -11.21 23.41
CA THR A 81 -1.40 -10.33 23.86
C THR A 81 -2.70 -10.63 23.11
N LEU A 82 -2.65 -10.73 21.78
CA LEU A 82 -3.83 -11.08 20.97
C LEU A 82 -4.46 -12.39 21.42
N CYS A 83 -3.65 -13.44 21.61
CA CYS A 83 -4.16 -14.76 21.99
C CYS A 83 -4.80 -14.75 23.38
N ARG A 84 -4.20 -14.02 24.33
CA ARG A 84 -4.74 -13.85 25.68
C ARG A 84 -6.07 -13.08 25.67
N GLU A 85 -6.12 -11.93 25.00
CA GLU A 85 -7.32 -11.07 25.00
C GLU A 85 -8.48 -11.67 24.18
N ALA A 86 -8.17 -12.41 23.11
CA ALA A 86 -9.17 -13.06 22.26
C ALA A 86 -9.56 -14.48 22.71
N ASP A 87 -8.91 -15.01 23.76
CA ASP A 87 -9.09 -16.39 24.27
C ASP A 87 -8.96 -17.45 23.16
N VAL A 88 -7.87 -17.38 22.39
CA VAL A 88 -7.56 -18.32 21.30
C VAL A 88 -6.28 -19.12 21.58
N PRO A 89 -6.19 -20.39 21.13
CA PRO A 89 -5.08 -21.28 21.48
C PRO A 89 -3.74 -20.95 20.78
N GLY A 90 -3.64 -19.80 20.11
CA GLY A 90 -2.53 -19.39 19.25
C GLY A 90 -3.02 -18.93 17.87
N ILE A 91 -2.09 -18.57 16.99
CA ILE A 91 -2.38 -18.22 15.60
C ILE A 91 -1.73 -19.20 14.63
N LEU A 92 -2.22 -19.19 13.39
CA LEU A 92 -1.56 -19.75 12.21
C LEU A 92 -1.13 -18.61 11.28
N GLY A 93 -0.13 -18.84 10.43
CA GLY A 93 0.33 -17.84 9.46
C GLY A 93 1.52 -17.04 9.96
N ASN A 94 1.28 -15.82 10.45
CA ASN A 94 2.30 -14.85 10.86
C ASN A 94 3.26 -14.45 9.73
N CYS A 95 2.73 -14.23 8.52
CA CYS A 95 3.52 -13.91 7.34
C CYS A 95 2.75 -13.02 6.36
N HIS A 96 3.45 -12.54 5.33
CA HIS A 96 2.84 -11.94 4.14
C HIS A 96 2.21 -13.02 3.27
N ALA A 97 0.95 -12.83 2.87
CA ALA A 97 0.28 -13.76 1.95
C ALA A 97 -0.93 -13.13 1.26
N SER A 98 -1.33 -13.70 0.12
CA SER A 98 -2.67 -13.47 -0.43
C SER A 98 -3.72 -14.17 0.43
N GLY A 99 -4.87 -13.54 0.62
CA GLY A 99 -5.99 -14.16 1.36
C GLY A 99 -6.45 -15.49 0.77
N THR A 100 -6.45 -15.61 -0.56
CA THR A 100 -6.78 -16.88 -1.22
C THR A 100 -5.74 -17.97 -0.96
N GLU A 101 -4.46 -17.62 -0.96
CA GLU A 101 -3.35 -18.54 -0.73
C GLU A 101 -3.32 -19.03 0.72
N ILE A 102 -3.41 -18.11 1.69
CA ILE A 102 -3.27 -18.44 3.10
C ILE A 102 -4.42 -19.32 3.61
N ILE A 103 -5.64 -19.08 3.11
CA ILE A 103 -6.81 -19.90 3.41
C ILE A 103 -6.64 -21.30 2.80
N ALA A 104 -6.20 -21.39 1.54
CA ALA A 104 -5.94 -22.68 0.91
C ALA A 104 -4.86 -23.49 1.65
N ARG A 105 -3.85 -22.80 2.18
CA ARG A 105 -2.72 -23.43 2.89
C ARG A 105 -3.04 -23.84 4.33
N LEU A 106 -3.81 -23.04 5.06
CA LEU A 106 -3.96 -23.18 6.53
C LEU A 106 -5.42 -23.40 6.97
N GLY A 107 -6.39 -23.42 6.05
CA GLY A 107 -7.81 -23.54 6.36
C GLY A 107 -8.17 -24.83 7.10
N GLU A 108 -7.62 -25.98 6.69
CA GLU A 108 -7.86 -27.25 7.38
C GLU A 108 -7.29 -27.26 8.80
N ASP A 109 -6.09 -26.70 8.98
CA ASP A 109 -5.46 -26.57 10.30
C ASP A 109 -6.24 -25.62 11.21
N HIS A 110 -6.75 -24.53 10.67
CA HIS A 110 -7.64 -23.62 11.38
C HIS A 110 -8.88 -24.37 11.89
N ILE A 111 -9.59 -25.11 11.02
CA ILE A 111 -10.78 -25.89 11.39
C ILE A 111 -10.44 -26.92 12.48
N ARG A 112 -9.31 -27.60 12.36
CA ARG A 112 -8.89 -28.66 13.28
C ARG A 112 -8.45 -28.14 14.64
N THR A 113 -7.76 -27.00 14.69
CA THR A 113 -7.10 -26.50 15.90
C THR A 113 -7.86 -25.37 16.59
N GLY A 114 -8.77 -24.70 15.88
CA GLY A 114 -9.43 -23.48 16.35
C GLY A 114 -8.52 -22.25 16.36
N LYS A 115 -7.27 -22.34 15.88
CA LYS A 115 -6.34 -21.20 15.81
C LYS A 115 -6.72 -20.29 14.63
N PRO A 116 -7.00 -18.98 14.81
CA PRO A 116 -7.23 -18.07 13.70
C PRO A 116 -6.01 -17.97 12.77
N ILE A 117 -6.26 -17.68 11.49
CA ILE A 117 -5.22 -17.47 10.48
C ILE A 117 -4.90 -15.97 10.45
N CYS A 118 -3.76 -15.56 11.00
CA CYS A 118 -3.37 -14.16 11.01
C CYS A 118 -2.25 -13.92 9.99
N TYR A 119 -2.42 -12.93 9.11
CA TYR A 119 -1.47 -12.62 8.04
C TYR A 119 -1.52 -11.13 7.67
N THR A 120 -0.59 -10.69 6.82
CA THR A 120 -0.51 -9.30 6.34
C THR A 120 -0.28 -9.26 4.82
N SER A 121 -0.24 -8.04 4.27
CA SER A 121 -0.01 -7.76 2.86
C SER A 121 1.09 -6.69 2.70
N SER A 122 1.28 -6.17 1.49
CA SER A 122 2.19 -5.05 1.24
C SER A 122 1.79 -3.77 1.99
N ASP A 123 0.51 -3.63 2.34
CA ASP A 123 0.01 -2.50 3.12
C ASP A 123 0.13 -2.77 4.62
N SER A 124 0.14 -1.70 5.43
CA SER A 124 0.18 -1.74 6.90
C SER A 124 -1.15 -2.27 7.48
N VAL A 125 -1.42 -3.57 7.34
CA VAL A 125 -2.67 -4.21 7.76
C VAL A 125 -2.43 -5.49 8.56
N PHE A 126 -3.34 -5.77 9.49
CA PHE A 126 -3.44 -7.04 10.20
C PHE A 126 -4.74 -7.72 9.79
N GLN A 127 -4.66 -8.91 9.20
CA GLN A 127 -5.80 -9.64 8.66
C GLN A 127 -6.00 -10.93 9.45
N VAL A 128 -7.27 -11.31 9.67
CA VAL A 128 -7.72 -12.51 10.39
C VAL A 128 -8.72 -13.26 9.52
#